data_AF-A0A367M2U5-F1
#
_entry.id   AF-A0A367M2U5-F1
#
_cell.length_a   1.000
_cell.length_b   1.000
_cell.length_c   1.000
_cell.angle_alpha   90.00
_cell.angle_beta   90.00
_cell.angle_gamma   90.00
#
_symmetry.space_group_name_H-M   'P 1'
#
loop_
_entity.id
_entity.type
_entity.pdbx_description
1 polymer ?
#
loop_
_entity_poly.entity_id
_entity_poly.type
_entity_poly.pdbx_seq_one_letter_code
_entity_poly.pdbx_strand_id
1 'polypeptide(L)' 'AMGLGITLVCMQHAYAYLESGALVRVLPDWYVDAGNTSLYYAANKLLPAKTRVFVDFVVDYFRRQDLARRFSAFPTG' A
#
# COMPACT_ATOMS: atom_id res chain seq x y z
N ALA A 1 -8.63 17.86 -0.38
CA ALA A 1 -9.97 17.25 -0.18
C ALA A 1 -11.03 18.35 -0.21
N MET A 2 -12.28 18.03 -0.59
CA MET A 2 -13.37 19.02 -0.73
C MET A 2 -14.20 19.25 0.55
N GLY A 3 -13.86 18.61 1.67
CA GLY A 3 -14.56 18.80 2.94
C GLY A 3 -15.98 18.21 3.00
N LEU A 4 -16.28 17.21 2.17
CA LEU A 4 -17.63 16.63 2.04
C LEU A 4 -17.99 15.58 3.12
N GLY A 5 -17.11 15.35 4.10
CA GLY A 5 -17.32 14.42 5.21
C GLY A 5 -16.22 13.38 5.35
N ILE A 6 -16.57 12.27 6.00
CA ILE A 6 -15.68 11.13 6.33
C ILE A 6 -15.96 9.99 5.35
N THR A 7 -14.92 9.25 4.96
CA THR A 7 -15.04 8.08 4.10
C THR A 7 -14.01 7.00 4.44
N LEU A 8 -14.29 5.76 4.06
CA LEU A 8 -13.35 4.64 4.12
C LEU A 8 -12.53 4.59 2.82
N VAL A 9 -11.21 4.70 2.93
CA VAL A 9 -10.30 4.73 1.77
C VAL A 9 -9.08 3.84 2.04
N CYS A 10 -8.64 3.10 1.02
CA CYS A 10 -7.42 2.31 1.09
C CYS A 10 -6.20 3.21 1.34
N MET A 11 -5.27 2.75 2.18
CA MET A 11 -4.07 3.53 2.56
C MET A 11 -3.22 3.94 1.36
N GLN A 12 -3.15 3.11 0.33
CA GLN A 12 -2.45 3.39 -0.93
C GLN A 12 -2.94 4.68 -1.62
N HIS A 13 -4.23 5.01 -1.48
CA HIS A 13 -4.83 6.21 -2.04
C HIS A 13 -4.83 7.37 -1.05
N ALA A 14 -4.97 7.09 0.24
CA ALA A 14 -5.04 8.10 1.28
C ALA A 14 -3.67 8.71 1.64
N TYR A 15 -2.59 7.95 1.47
CA TYR A 15 -1.27 8.29 2.01
C TYR A 15 -0.79 9.69 1.64
N ALA A 16 -0.79 10.07 0.35
CA ALA A 16 -0.30 11.38 -0.08
C ALA A 16 -1.12 12.55 0.51
N TYR A 17 -2.41 12.33 0.76
CA TYR A 17 -3.28 13.34 1.36
C TYR A 17 -3.13 13.39 2.89
N LEU A 18 -2.85 12.26 3.53
CA LEU A 18 -2.51 12.21 4.95
C LEU A 18 -1.15 12.88 5.21
N GLU A 19 -0.15 12.62 4.35
CA GLU A 19 1.19 13.21 4.44
C GLU A 19 1.17 14.73 4.24
N SER A 20 0.35 15.23 3.31
CA SER A 20 0.18 16.67 3.08
C SER A 20 -0.76 17.35 4.07
N GLY A 21 -1.44 16.61 4.95
CA GLY A 21 -2.45 17.13 5.87
C GLY A 21 -3.78 17.51 5.21
N ALA A 22 -3.96 17.24 3.92
CA ALA A 22 -5.21 17.47 3.20
C ALA A 22 -6.32 16.48 3.59
N LEU A 23 -5.96 15.34 4.19
CA LEU A 23 -6.83 14.43 4.93
C LEU A 23 -6.27 14.20 6.33
N VAL A 24 -7.15 13.84 7.27
CA VAL A 24 -6.78 13.49 8.65
C VAL A 24 -7.35 12.12 8.97
N ARG A 25 -6.57 11.26 9.65
CA ARG A 25 -7.06 9.98 10.15
C ARG A 25 -8.03 10.22 11.31
N VAL A 26 -9.25 9.72 11.14
CA VAL A 26 -10.25 9.63 12.22
C VAL A 26 -10.35 8.17 12.67
N LEU A 27 -10.67 7.94 13.95
CA LEU A 27 -10.75 6.59 14.55
C LEU A 27 -9.45 5.78 14.36
N PRO A 28 -8.34 6.16 15.01
CA PRO A 28 -7.04 5.51 14.81
C PRO A 28 -7.03 4.02 15.18
N ASP A 29 -7.89 3.60 16.11
CA ASP A 29 -7.96 2.21 16.59
C ASP A 29 -8.87 1.32 15.74
N TRP A 30 -9.49 1.87 14.68
CA TRP A 30 -10.41 1.14 13.81
C TRP A 30 -9.87 1.09 12.38
N TYR A 31 -9.85 -0.10 11.76
CA TYR A 31 -9.53 -0.28 10.34
C TYR A 31 -10.19 -1.54 9.78
N VAL A 32 -10.22 -1.66 8.46
CA VAL A 32 -10.58 -2.89 7.76
C VAL A 32 -9.31 -3.45 7.12
N ASP A 33 -9.02 -4.72 7.37
CA ASP A 33 -7.96 -5.42 6.67
C ASP A 33 -8.41 -5.71 5.23
N ALA A 34 -7.74 -5.09 4.26
CA ALA A 34 -7.98 -5.29 2.83
C ALA A 34 -7.20 -6.50 2.26
N GLY A 35 -6.42 -7.20 3.09
CA GLY A 35 -5.56 -8.30 2.73
C GLY A 35 -4.24 -7.86 2.09
N ASN A 36 -3.47 -8.85 1.64
CA ASN A 36 -2.16 -8.63 1.05
C ASN A 36 -2.24 -8.14 -0.40
N THR A 37 -1.39 -7.18 -0.75
CA THR A 37 -1.08 -6.86 -2.16
C THR A 37 -0.17 -7.95 -2.73
N SER A 38 -0.61 -8.62 -3.80
CA SER A 38 0.09 -9.78 -4.37
C SER A 38 0.45 -9.56 -5.84
N LEU A 39 1.65 -9.98 -6.24
CA LEU A 39 2.05 -10.13 -7.65
C LEU A 39 1.74 -11.55 -8.11
N TYR A 40 0.78 -11.71 -9.00
CA TYR A 40 0.39 -13.01 -9.53
C TYR A 40 0.98 -13.27 -10.92
N TYR A 41 1.47 -14.48 -11.15
CA TYR A 41 1.97 -14.93 -12.45
C TYR A 41 1.69 -16.44 -12.62
N ALA A 42 1.62 -16.91 -13.88
CA ALA A 42 1.38 -18.31 -14.17
C ALA A 42 2.49 -19.21 -13.58
N ALA A 43 2.08 -20.28 -12.89
CA ALA A 43 3.00 -21.26 -12.33
C ALA A 43 3.67 -22.06 -13.45
N ASN A 44 4.87 -21.65 -13.84
CA ASN A 44 5.73 -22.37 -14.77
C ASN A 44 6.86 -23.06 -13.99
N LYS A 45 7.26 -24.26 -14.40
CA LYS A 45 8.41 -24.99 -13.81
C LYS A 45 9.68 -24.14 -13.74
N LEU A 46 9.85 -23.21 -14.70
CA LEU A 46 10.90 -22.20 -14.72
C LEU A 46 10.27 -20.84 -14.94
N LEU A 47 10.57 -19.89 -14.05
CA LEU A 47 10.12 -18.50 -14.20
C LEU A 47 10.94 -17.82 -15.31
N PRO A 48 10.30 -17.26 -16.36
CA PRO A 48 11.04 -16.53 -17.39
C PRO A 48 11.88 -15.40 -16.79
N ALA A 49 13.10 -15.21 -17.31
CA ALA A 49 14.05 -14.23 -16.76
C ALA A 49 13.46 -12.82 -16.67
N LYS A 50 12.70 -12.39 -17.68
CA LYS A 50 12.02 -11.08 -17.68
C LYS A 50 11.02 -10.94 -16.54
N THR A 51 10.24 -11.98 -16.25
CA THR A 51 9.28 -11.97 -15.13
C THR A 51 10.00 -11.92 -13.80
N ARG A 52 11.08 -12.69 -13.64
CA ARG A 52 11.90 -12.66 -12.43
C ARG A 52 12.45 -11.26 -12.14
N VAL A 53 13.11 -10.64 -13.13
CA VAL A 53 13.68 -9.29 -12.98
C VAL A 53 12.59 -8.26 -12.67
N PHE A 54 11.40 -8.38 -13.26
CA PHE A 54 10.28 -7.51 -12.93
C PHE A 54 9.79 -7.68 -11.49
N VAL A 55 9.62 -8.92 -11.01
CA VAL A 55 9.23 -9.20 -9.62
C VAL A 55 10.28 -8.65 -8.66
N ASP A 56 11.57 -8.91 -8.92
CA ASP A 56 12.68 -8.42 -8.10
C ASP A 56 12.66 -6.89 -8.02
N PHE A 57 12.45 -6.21 -9.16
CA PHE A 57 12.34 -4.75 -9.21
C PHE A 57 11.18 -4.21 -8.36
N VAL A 58 9.98 -4.77 -8.48
CA VAL A 58 8.81 -4.28 -7.73
C VAL A 58 8.99 -4.50 -6.24
N VAL A 59 9.48 -5.68 -5.83
CA VAL A 59 9.72 -6.00 -4.42
C VAL A 59 10.77 -5.07 -3.82
N ASP A 60 11.87 -4.86 -4.54
CA ASP A 60 12.95 -3.98 -4.12
C ASP A 60 12.48 -2.52 -4.02
N TYR A 61 11.68 -2.04 -4.98
CA TYR A 61 11.07 -0.71 -4.90
C TYR A 61 10.18 -0.56 -3.65
N PHE A 62 9.32 -1.54 -3.36
CA PHE A 62 8.47 -1.52 -2.17
C PHE A 62 9.29 -1.47 -0.87
N ARG A 63 10.43 -2.16 -0.81
CA ARG A 63 11.35 -2.14 0.33
C ARG A 63 12.06 -0.80 0.46
N ARG A 64 12.67 -0.29 -0.61
CA ARG A 64 13.43 0.99 -0.59
C ARG A 64 12.57 2.17 -0.18
N GLN A 65 11.30 2.15 -0.58
CA GLN A 65 10.33 3.21 -0.25
C GLN A 65 9.59 2.95 1.07
N ASP A 66 9.82 1.80 1.71
CA ASP A 66 9.16 1.40 2.96
C ASP A 66 7.62 1.44 2.86
N LEU A 67 7.09 1.02 1.69
CA LEU A 67 5.68 1.18 1.37
C LEU A 67 4.77 0.33 2.26
N ALA A 68 5.26 -0.82 2.73
CA ALA A 68 4.50 -1.66 3.66
C ALA A 68 4.16 -0.91 4.96
N ARG A 69 5.13 -0.17 5.53
CA ARG A 69 4.89 0.66 6.71
C ARG A 69 4.05 1.88 6.36
N ARG A 70 4.36 2.58 5.27
CA ARG A 70 3.60 3.78 4.84
C ARG A 70 2.13 3.49 4.57
N PHE A 71 1.81 2.31 4.04
CA PHE A 71 0.44 1.88 3.77
C PHE A 71 -0.18 1.07 4.91
N SER A 72 0.51 0.95 6.05
CA SER A 72 -0.04 0.31 7.25
C SER A 72 -1.22 1.12 7.78
N ALA A 73 -2.29 0.43 8.14
CA ALA A 73 -3.39 1.03 8.89
C ALA A 73 -3.07 1.20 10.38
N PHE A 74 -2.02 0.54 10.88
CA PHE A 74 -1.58 0.70 12.26
C PHE A 74 -0.86 2.05 12.44
N PRO A 75 -1.25 2.86 13.44
CA PRO A 75 -0.52 4.08 13.75
C PRO A 75 0.94 3.71 14.08
N THR A 76 1.89 4.38 13.42
CA THR A 76 3.30 4.27 13.79
C THR A 76 3.46 5.01 15.12
N GLY A 77 3.40 4.28 16.23
CA GLY A 77 3.87 4.73 17.54
C GLY A 77 5.34 4.43 17.73
#